data_AF-A0A224XUK5-F1
#
_entry.id   AF-A0A224XUK5-F1
#
_cell.length_a   1.000
_cell.length_b   1.000
_cell.length_c   1.000
_cell.angle_alpha   90.00
_cell.angle_beta   90.00
_cell.angle_gamma   90.00
#
_symmetry.space_group_name_H-M   'P 1'
#
loop_
_entity.id
_entity.type
_entity.pdbx_description
1 polymer ?
#
loop_
_entity_poly.entity_id
_entity_poly.type
_entity_poly.pdbx_seq_one_letter_code
_entity_poly.pdbx_strand_id
1 'polypeptide(L)'
;SLHIFCDASKRAFGACIFLRTEVKNEIKLSLILAKARVAPLKELSLPRLELMAALVGVRLCRLGLQCLGSCVPTFFWTDSLVVLAWIGNQGHWPVFVENRVR
;
A
#
# COMPACT_ATOMS: atom_id res chain seq x y z
N SER A 1 8.73 0.57 13.82
CA SER A 1 8.47 0.98 12.43
C SER A 1 7.09 0.51 12.00
N LEU A 2 6.47 1.19 11.04
CA LEU A 2 5.27 0.73 10.35
C LEU A 2 5.66 0.09 9.02
N HIS A 3 5.09 -1.08 8.74
CA HIS A 3 5.28 -1.80 7.48
C HIS A 3 3.93 -1.99 6.81
N ILE A 4 3.74 -1.36 5.66
CA ILE A 4 2.50 -1.39 4.89
C ILE A 4 2.68 -2.34 3.71
N PHE A 5 1.89 -3.39 3.67
CA PHE A 5 1.90 -4.36 2.58
C PHE A 5 0.67 -4.14 1.71
N CYS A 6 0.87 -4.07 0.39
CA CYS A 6 -0.17 -3.84 -0.59
C CYS A 6 -0.20 -5.02 -1.57
N ASP A 7 -1.38 -5.57 -1.80
CA ASP A 7 -1.57 -6.72 -2.70
C ASP A 7 -2.92 -6.64 -3.42
N ALA A 8 -2.98 -7.27 -4.60
CA ALA A 8 -4.17 -7.35 -5.41
C ALA A 8 -4.29 -8.68 -6.16
N SER A 9 -5.54 -9.08 -6.36
CA SER A 9 -5.94 -10.17 -7.23
C SER A 9 -7.01 -9.66 -8.20
N LYS A 10 -7.41 -10.51 -9.16
CA LYS A 10 -8.54 -10.21 -10.05
C LYS A 10 -9.87 -9.99 -9.33
N ARG A 11 -10.00 -10.42 -8.06
CA ARG A 11 -11.26 -10.36 -7.30
C ARG A 11 -11.29 -9.24 -6.26
N ALA A 12 -10.14 -8.86 -5.71
CA ALA A 12 -10.05 -7.89 -4.63
C ALA A 12 -8.64 -7.31 -4.55
N PHE A 13 -8.52 -6.13 -3.93
CA PHE A 13 -7.26 -5.46 -3.68
C PHE A 13 -7.29 -4.79 -2.32
N GLY A 14 -6.12 -4.63 -1.68
CA GLY A 14 -6.08 -4.09 -0.32
C GLY A 14 -4.69 -3.83 0.21
N ALA A 15 -4.65 -3.31 1.43
CA ALA A 15 -3.41 -3.11 2.15
C ALA A 15 -3.60 -3.37 3.65
N CYS A 16 -2.51 -3.72 4.32
CA CYS A 16 -2.44 -3.90 5.77
C CYS A 16 -1.19 -3.24 6.35
N ILE A 17 -1.24 -2.89 7.63
CA ILE A 17 -0.17 -2.22 8.35
C ILE A 17 0.24 -3.07 9.55
N PHE A 18 1.51 -3.44 9.59
CA PHE A 18 2.13 -4.05 10.75
C PHE A 18 2.96 -3.02 11.51
N LEU A 19 2.73 -2.95 12.82
CA LEU A 19 3.64 -2.30 13.76
C LEU A 19 4.73 -3.29 14.14
N ARG A 20 5.98 -2.96 13.79
CA ARG A 20 7.18 -3.64 14.27
C ARG A 20 7.72 -2.87 15.46
N THR A 21 7.75 -3.52 16.62
CA THR A 21 8.39 -3.03 17.84
C THR A 21 9.56 -3.91 18.20
N GLU A 22 10.65 -3.31 18.66
CA GLU A 22 11.85 -4.00 19.09
C GLU A 22 12.17 -3.56 20.51
N VAL A 23 12.14 -4.50 21.47
CA VAL A 23 12.38 -4.23 22.88
C VAL A 23 13.30 -5.32 23.40
N LYS A 24 14.46 -4.94 23.96
CA LYS A 24 15.44 -5.89 24.53
C LYS A 24 15.79 -7.06 23.59
N ASN A 25 16.06 -6.78 22.33
CA ASN A 25 16.29 -7.76 21.24
C ASN A 25 15.11 -8.65 20.86
N GLU A 26 13.91 -8.46 21.43
CA GLU A 26 12.71 -9.14 20.95
C GLU A 26 11.99 -8.30 19.91
N ILE A 27 11.75 -8.90 18.75
CA ILE A 27 10.95 -8.31 17.68
C ILE A 27 9.51 -8.82 17.85
N LYS A 28 8.57 -7.88 17.97
CA LYS A 28 7.13 -8.16 17.92
C LYS A 28 6.51 -7.46 16.71
N LEU A 29 5.66 -8.20 16.00
CA LEU A 29 4.87 -7.72 14.89
C LEU A 29 3.39 -7.75 15.29
N SER A 30 2.69 -6.64 15.12
CA SER A 30 1.26 -6.56 15.39
C SER A 30 0.55 -5.97 14.18
N LEU A 31 -0.49 -6.65 13.68
CA LEU A 31 -1.37 -6.08 12.67
C LEU A 31 -2.24 -5.02 13.34
N ILE A 32 -2.10 -3.77 12.92
CA ILE A 32 -2.81 -2.64 13.56
C ILE A 32 -3.97 -2.12 12.71
N LEU A 33 -3.87 -2.20 11.39
CA LEU A 33 -4.90 -1.73 10.46
C LEU A 33 -4.88 -2.57 9.18
N ALA A 34 -6.05 -2.82 8.62
CA ALA A 34 -6.19 -3.46 7.31
C ALA A 34 -7.41 -2.90 6.57
N LYS A 35 -7.32 -2.83 5.24
CA LYS A 35 -8.43 -2.43 4.38
C LYS A 35 -8.37 -3.17 3.05
N ALA A 36 -9.45 -3.85 2.70
CA ALA A 36 -9.64 -4.49 1.41
C ALA A 36 -10.85 -3.88 0.67
N ARG A 37 -10.87 -4.04 -0.66
CA ARG A 37 -11.97 -3.66 -1.54
C ARG A 37 -12.17 -4.76 -2.59
N VAL A 38 -13.42 -5.03 -2.94
CA VAL A 38 -13.76 -5.91 -4.07
C VAL A 38 -13.37 -5.22 -5.37
N ALA A 39 -12.87 -5.99 -6.34
CA ALA A 39 -12.53 -5.48 -7.66
C ALA A 39 -13.78 -4.86 -8.33
N PRO A 40 -13.64 -3.74 -9.06
CA PRO A 40 -14.79 -3.13 -9.73
C PRO A 40 -15.41 -4.06 -10.78
N LEU A 41 -16.72 -3.93 -11.00
CA LEU A 41 -17.42 -4.67 -12.05
C LEU A 41 -16.86 -4.40 -13.45
N LYS A 42 -16.42 -3.15 -13.69
CA LYS A 42 -15.64 -2.82 -14.88
C LYS A 42 -14.22 -3.35 -14.69
N GLU A 43 -13.86 -4.37 -15.49
CA GLU A 43 -12.56 -5.02 -15.37
C GLU A 43 -11.41 -4.03 -15.49
N LEU A 44 -10.49 -4.14 -14.54
CA LEU A 44 -9.20 -3.49 -14.55
C LEU A 44 -8.12 -4.56 -14.71
N SER A 45 -7.04 -4.21 -15.39
CA SER A 45 -5.87 -5.08 -15.44
C SER A 45 -5.28 -5.28 -14.04
N LEU A 46 -4.60 -6.41 -13.83
CA LEU A 46 -3.97 -6.72 -12.55
C LEU A 46 -3.02 -5.60 -12.08
N PRO A 47 -2.13 -5.03 -12.93
CA PRO A 47 -1.29 -3.91 -12.50
C PRO A 47 -2.07 -2.67 -12.05
N ARG A 48 -3.24 -2.39 -12.64
CA ARG A 48 -4.11 -1.29 -12.21
C ARG A 48 -4.75 -1.58 -10.85
N LEU A 49 -5.08 -2.84 -10.56
CA LEU A 49 -5.57 -3.25 -9.24
C LEU A 49 -4.46 -3.19 -8.19
N GLU A 50 -3.25 -3.60 -8.53
CA GLU A 50 -2.06 -3.46 -7.65
C GLU A 50 -1.76 -1.98 -7.35
N LEU A 51 -1.84 -1.09 -8.34
CA LEU A 51 -1.71 0.36 -8.11
C LEU A 51 -2.81 0.89 -7.19
N MET A 52 -4.03 0.36 -7.32
CA MET A 52 -5.14 0.70 -6.42
C MET A 52 -4.91 0.17 -5.00
N ALA A 53 -4.28 -0.99 -4.83
CA ALA A 53 -3.84 -1.51 -3.53
C ALA A 53 -2.82 -0.56 -2.88
N ALA A 54 -1.81 -0.14 -3.63
CA ALA A 54 -0.81 0.84 -3.16
C ALA A 54 -1.46 2.16 -2.72
N LEU A 55 -2.43 2.67 -3.49
CA LEU A 55 -3.20 3.86 -3.12
C LEU A 55 -4.01 3.67 -1.83
N VAL A 56 -4.60 2.48 -1.63
CA VAL A 56 -5.25 2.13 -0.35
C VAL A 56 -4.24 2.12 0.78
N GLY A 57 -3.05 1.54 0.57
CA GLY A 57 -1.95 1.51 1.55
C GLY A 57 -1.53 2.90 2.02
N VAL A 58 -1.29 3.83 1.10
CA VAL A 58 -0.91 5.22 1.45
C VAL A 58 -2.02 5.91 2.26
N ARG A 59 -3.28 5.74 1.86
CA ARG A 59 -4.43 6.31 2.60
C ARG A 59 -4.59 5.70 3.99
N LEU A 60 -4.40 4.38 4.09
CA LEU A 60 -4.46 3.66 5.37
C LEU A 60 -3.31 4.09 6.29
N CYS A 61 -2.12 4.30 5.74
CA CYS A 61 -0.96 4.80 6.48
C CYS A 61 -1.21 6.21 7.03
N ARG A 62 -1.79 7.12 6.23
CA ARG A 62 -2.16 8.47 6.70
C ARG A 62 -3.09 8.40 7.91
N LEU A 63 -4.08 7.52 7.89
CA LEU A 63 -4.97 7.28 9.02
C LEU A 63 -4.21 6.71 10.22
N GLY A 64 -3.36 5.70 10.01
CA GLY A 64 -2.57 5.08 11.08
C GLY A 64 -1.62 6.05 11.77
N LEU A 65 -0.93 6.91 11.02
CA LEU A 65 -0.02 7.93 11.55
C LEU A 65 -0.75 9.02 12.34
N GLN A 66 -1.99 9.36 11.96
CA GLN A 66 -2.82 10.28 12.76
C GLN A 66 -3.15 9.70 14.14
N CYS A 67 -3.33 8.39 14.25
CA CYS A 67 -3.64 7.72 15.53
C CYS A 67 -2.39 7.45 16.39
N LEU A 68 -1.25 7.14 15.77
CA LEU A 68 -0.02 6.70 16.47
C LEU A 68 1.00 7.81 16.72
N GLY A 69 0.85 8.97 16.07
CA GLY A 69 1.83 10.06 16.08
C GLY A 69 2.74 10.06 14.86
N SER A 70 3.20 11.24 14.46
CA SER A 70 3.79 11.52 13.13
C SER A 70 5.26 11.14 12.94
N CYS A 71 5.89 10.41 13.87
CA CYS A 71 7.35 10.19 13.87
C CYS A 71 7.77 8.71 13.89
N VAL A 72 6.99 7.81 13.28
CA VAL A 72 7.35 6.38 13.17
C VAL A 72 7.96 6.09 11.79
N PRO A 73 9.17 5.49 11.71
CA PRO A 73 9.74 5.05 10.44
C PRO A 73 8.76 4.13 9.70
N THR A 74 8.49 4.44 8.44
CA THR A 74 7.38 3.85 7.67
C THR A 74 7.89 3.30 6.35
N PHE A 75 7.51 2.06 6.03
CA PHE A 75 7.94 1.34 4.83
C PHE A 75 6.73 0.82 4.05
N PHE A 76 6.76 0.95 2.72
CA PHE A 76 5.72 0.44 1.82
C PHE A 76 6.26 -0.72 0.99
N TRP A 77 5.48 -1.79 0.90
CA TRP A 77 5.83 -3.04 0.23
C TRP A 77 4.76 -3.42 -0.78
N THR A 78 5.19 -3.79 -1.98
CA THR A 78 4.41 -4.43 -3.03
C THR A 78 5.33 -5.33 -3.83
N ASP A 79 4.82 -6.46 -4.30
CA ASP A 79 5.51 -7.41 -5.19
C ASP A 79 5.35 -7.03 -6.68
N SER A 80 4.55 -6.01 -6.99
CA SER A 80 4.34 -5.53 -8.34
C SER A 80 5.49 -4.64 -8.82
N LEU A 81 6.38 -5.23 -9.63
CA LEU A 81 7.44 -4.49 -10.32
C LEU A 81 6.87 -3.39 -11.23
N VAL A 82 5.68 -3.59 -11.80
CA VAL A 82 5.02 -2.59 -12.66
C VAL A 82 4.60 -1.37 -11.85
N VAL A 83 4.02 -1.57 -10.67
CA VAL A 83 3.66 -0.47 -9.75
C VAL A 83 4.91 0.25 -9.27
N LEU A 84 5.96 -0.48 -8.89
CA LEU A 84 7.25 0.14 -8.52
C LEU A 84 7.83 0.98 -9.66
N ALA A 85 7.77 0.50 -10.90
CA ALA A 85 8.22 1.25 -12.07
C ALA A 85 7.38 2.51 -12.32
N TRP A 86 6.05 2.44 -12.16
CA TRP A 86 5.18 3.60 -12.31
C TRP A 86 5.43 4.66 -11.24
N ILE A 87 5.65 4.25 -9.98
CA ILE A 87 5.87 5.17 -8.86
C ILE A 87 7.29 5.74 -8.86
N GLY A 88 8.29 4.91 -9.17
CA GLY A 88 9.71 5.27 -9.05
C GLY A 88 10.27 6.03 -10.26
N ASN A 89 9.63 5.95 -11.42
CA ASN A 89 10.13 6.55 -12.65
C ASN A 89 9.23 7.68 -13.14
N GLN A 90 9.84 8.68 -13.77
CA GLN A 90 9.12 9.70 -14.52
C GLN A 90 8.82 9.19 -15.94
N GLY A 91 7.59 9.35 -16.40
CA GLY A 91 7.18 8.93 -17.74
C GLY A 91 5.76 9.35 -18.08
N HIS A 92 5.41 9.26 -19.37
CA HIS A 92 4.03 9.46 -19.83
C HIS A 92 3.23 8.19 -19.62
N TRP A 93 2.47 8.15 -18.52
CA TRP A 93 1.59 7.03 -18.21
C TRP A 93 0.19 7.25 -18.76
N PRO A 94 -0.60 6.18 -18.97
CA PRO A 94 -2.03 6.35 -19.22
C PRO A 94 -2.68 7.17 -18.10
N VAL A 95 -3.64 8.02 -18.45
CA VAL A 95 -4.34 8.94 -17.52
C VAL A 95 -4.78 8.28 -16.20
N PHE A 96 -5.22 7.01 -16.25
CA PHE A 96 -5.57 6.26 -15.05
C PHE A 96 -4.41 6.14 -14.03
N VAL A 97 -3.21 5.82 -14.52
CA VAL A 97 -2.01 5.63 -13.72
C VAL A 97 -1.47 6.99 -13.27
N GLU A 98 -1.38 7.95 -14.19
CA GLU A 98 -0.84 9.28 -13.93
C GLU A 98 -1.59 9.99 -12.79
N ASN A 99 -2.93 9.94 -12.79
CA ASN A 99 -3.77 10.52 -11.75
C ASN A 99 -3.63 9.87 -10.35
N ARG A 100 -2.88 8.77 -10.22
CA ARG A 100 -2.74 7.99 -8.96
C ARG A 100 -1.32 7.93 -8.43
N VAL A 101 -0.34 8.24 -9.28
CA VAL A 101 1.09 8.28 -8.91
C VAL A 101 1.50 9.70 -8.47
N ARG A 102 0.83 10.74 -9.00
CA ARG A 102 1.01 12.13 -8.61
C ARG A 102 0.43 12.43 -7.22
#